data_AF-A0A1H2P5W5-F1
#
_entry.id   AF-A0A1H2P5W5-F1
#
_cell.length_a   1.000
_cell.length_b   1.000
_cell.length_c   1.000
_cell.angle_alpha   90.00
_cell.angle_beta   90.00
_cell.angle_gamma   90.00
#
_symmetry.space_group_name_H-M   'P 1'
#
loop_
_entity.id
_entity.type
_entity.pdbx_description
1 polymer ?
#
loop_
_entity_poly.entity_id
_entity_poly.type
_entity_poly.pdbx_seq_one_letter_code
_entity_poly.pdbx_strand_id
1 'polypeptide(L)'
;MNITSNTASAALSAYTSSAEIKAAAEAKAQSANNSQATDKSKKEDALSLSKTAAAYSGSIASNAPFFPVRPGMNADALVLGVSQPDAVSSSKGKTFPEVATDARKRMDDKYAQMKTGDKPYSGSVEDRNALMGDLDRRSLNAVATNEGGQFSKDEQDAAKALMQQQARLASGYYSGPDEQKNNWKDPFANDPIGRAKAALNFLQKMTPEEKNTPQWLSQHMTLQNALDQYAKGSSSESADKKTGHFHNLAEILAGVETDGAASKNPQNEQIANAGNSMMDRIKALMPSPT
;
A
#
# COMPACT_ATOMS: atom_id res chain seq x y z
N MET A 1 42.04 48.90 -29.48
CA MET A 1 42.39 48.94 -30.92
C MET A 1 43.12 47.63 -31.21
N ASN A 2 42.68 46.67 -32.02
CA ASN A 2 41.88 46.70 -33.24
C ASN A 2 40.87 45.54 -33.32
N ILE A 3 39.81 45.83 -34.07
CA ILE A 3 38.74 44.96 -34.58
C ILE A 3 39.25 44.32 -35.88
N THR A 4 38.89 43.07 -36.21
CA THR A 4 38.37 42.71 -37.55
C THR A 4 37.87 41.27 -37.64
N SER A 5 36.68 41.16 -38.21
CA SER A 5 35.96 39.95 -38.58
C SER A 5 36.13 39.65 -40.08
N ASN A 6 35.71 38.43 -40.45
CA ASN A 6 34.93 38.08 -41.65
C ASN A 6 35.58 37.50 -42.94
N THR A 7 35.09 36.28 -43.25
CA THR A 7 34.54 35.76 -44.53
C THR A 7 35.38 35.62 -45.81
N ALA A 8 35.44 34.36 -46.30
CA ALA A 8 35.12 33.85 -47.65
C ALA A 8 35.82 32.48 -47.81
N SER A 9 35.34 31.41 -48.44
CA SER A 9 34.18 31.06 -49.26
C SER A 9 34.19 29.51 -49.30
N ALA A 10 33.13 28.79 -48.98
CA ALA A 10 32.02 28.45 -49.89
C ALA A 10 32.39 27.72 -51.21
N ALA A 11 33.64 27.29 -51.42
CA ALA A 11 34.07 26.68 -52.68
C ALA A 11 34.56 25.22 -52.62
N LEU A 12 34.54 24.56 -51.45
CA LEU A 12 35.03 23.17 -51.32
C LEU A 12 33.95 22.13 -50.98
N SER A 13 32.67 22.49 -51.04
CA SER A 13 31.53 21.58 -50.81
C SER A 13 31.09 20.75 -52.03
N ALA A 14 31.96 20.47 -53.01
CA ALA A 14 31.49 19.87 -54.27
C ALA A 14 32.15 18.54 -54.68
N TYR A 15 32.97 17.90 -53.85
CA TYR A 15 33.60 16.61 -54.26
C TYR A 15 33.46 15.44 -53.28
N THR A 16 32.79 15.59 -52.14
CA THR A 16 32.58 14.49 -51.18
C THR A 16 31.14 13.97 -51.09
N SER A 17 30.19 14.58 -51.80
CA SER A 17 28.75 14.33 -51.62
C SER A 17 28.18 13.12 -52.38
N SER A 18 29.00 12.34 -53.08
CA SER A 18 28.52 11.21 -53.90
C SER A 18 28.83 9.82 -53.31
N ALA A 19 29.72 9.74 -52.33
CA ALA A 19 30.10 8.47 -51.69
C ALA A 19 29.27 8.16 -50.43
N GLU A 20 28.77 9.17 -49.72
CA GLU A 20 27.98 8.96 -48.49
C GLU A 20 26.48 8.68 -48.74
N ILE A 21 25.96 9.04 -49.93
CA ILE A 21 24.55 8.81 -50.26
C ILE A 21 24.25 7.32 -50.53
N LYS A 22 25.26 6.52 -50.94
CA LYS A 22 25.05 5.08 -51.18
C LYS A 22 25.16 4.22 -49.91
N ALA A 23 25.93 4.64 -48.90
CA ALA A 23 26.01 3.94 -47.61
C ALA A 23 24.81 4.26 -46.68
N ALA A 24 24.18 5.43 -46.82
CA ALA A 24 22.98 5.79 -46.05
C ALA A 24 21.67 5.17 -46.58
N ALA A 25 21.67 4.65 -47.82
CA ALA A 25 20.50 4.00 -48.41
C ALA A 25 20.33 2.53 -47.96
N GLU A 26 21.42 1.83 -47.66
CA GLU A 26 21.37 0.42 -47.21
C GLU A 26 21.20 0.27 -45.69
N ALA A 27 21.60 1.27 -44.88
CA ALA A 27 21.31 1.30 -43.44
C ALA A 27 19.84 1.65 -43.11
N LYS A 28 19.07 2.21 -44.06
CA LYS A 28 17.66 2.57 -43.88
C LYS A 28 16.69 1.40 -44.10
N ALA A 29 17.14 0.32 -44.74
CA ALA A 29 16.34 -0.89 -44.94
C ALA A 29 16.31 -1.83 -43.72
N GLN A 30 17.29 -1.74 -42.80
CA GLN A 30 17.29 -2.52 -41.55
C GLN A 30 16.67 -1.78 -40.35
N SER A 31 16.58 -0.44 -40.38
CA SER A 31 15.92 0.34 -39.31
C SER A 31 14.39 0.42 -39.43
N ALA A 32 13.81 0.10 -40.59
CA ALA A 32 12.36 0.15 -40.79
C ALA A 32 11.58 -0.98 -40.07
N ASN A 33 12.25 -2.07 -39.68
CA ASN A 33 11.62 -3.17 -38.93
C ASN A 33 11.73 -3.04 -37.41
N ASN A 34 12.51 -2.09 -36.87
CA ASN A 34 12.66 -1.91 -35.42
C ASN A 34 11.91 -0.68 -34.85
N SER A 35 11.43 0.23 -35.71
CA SER A 35 10.64 1.39 -35.27
C SER A 35 9.19 1.05 -34.88
N GLN A 36 8.62 -0.06 -35.38
CA GLN A 36 7.30 -0.53 -34.96
C GLN A 36 7.31 -1.17 -33.56
N ALA A 37 8.43 -1.78 -33.15
CA ALA A 37 8.55 -2.39 -31.81
C ALA A 37 8.70 -1.32 -30.72
N THR A 38 9.46 -0.26 -30.96
CA THR A 38 9.69 0.83 -29.99
C THR A 38 8.48 1.74 -29.80
N ASP A 39 7.69 1.97 -30.84
CA ASP A 39 6.50 2.84 -30.76
C ASP A 39 5.30 2.09 -30.16
N LYS A 40 5.20 0.78 -30.44
CA LYS A 40 4.25 -0.11 -29.78
C LYS A 40 4.58 -0.30 -28.29
N SER A 41 5.86 -0.51 -27.93
CA SER A 41 6.31 -0.60 -26.54
C SER A 41 6.08 0.70 -25.75
N LYS A 42 6.40 1.87 -26.30
CA LYS A 42 6.11 3.16 -25.65
C LYS A 42 4.61 3.43 -25.48
N LYS A 43 3.80 3.05 -26.47
CA LYS A 43 2.35 3.16 -26.42
C LYS A 43 1.74 2.17 -25.42
N GLU A 44 2.25 0.95 -25.34
CA GLU A 44 1.87 -0.07 -24.36
C GLU A 44 2.27 0.35 -22.94
N ASP A 45 3.46 0.93 -22.74
CA ASP A 45 3.90 1.49 -21.47
C ASP A 45 3.04 2.69 -21.05
N ALA A 46 2.74 3.61 -21.96
CA ALA A 46 1.85 4.74 -21.68
C ALA A 46 0.41 4.29 -21.36
N LEU A 47 -0.11 3.29 -22.08
CA LEU A 47 -1.40 2.66 -21.79
C LEU A 47 -1.39 1.92 -20.45
N SER A 48 -0.28 1.29 -20.08
CA SER A 48 -0.10 0.61 -18.80
C SER A 48 -0.03 1.60 -17.63
N LEU A 49 0.77 2.66 -17.77
CA LEU A 49 0.88 3.74 -16.78
C LEU A 49 -0.46 4.45 -16.54
N SER A 50 -1.19 4.75 -17.60
CA SER A 50 -2.53 5.36 -17.50
C SER A 50 -3.56 4.44 -16.85
N LYS A 51 -3.52 3.13 -17.11
CA LYS A 51 -4.37 2.15 -16.42
C LYS A 51 -4.04 2.04 -14.94
N THR A 52 -2.75 1.96 -14.59
CA THR A 52 -2.31 1.91 -13.19
C THR A 52 -2.70 3.19 -12.45
N ALA A 53 -2.50 4.35 -13.06
CA ALA A 53 -2.92 5.63 -12.49
C ALA A 53 -4.44 5.70 -12.28
N ALA A 54 -5.24 5.22 -13.25
CA ALA A 54 -6.68 5.15 -13.11
C ALA A 54 -7.11 4.18 -11.99
N ALA A 55 -6.46 3.02 -11.88
CA ALA A 55 -6.72 2.06 -10.80
C ALA A 55 -6.37 2.64 -9.42
N TYR A 56 -5.26 3.37 -9.31
CA TYR A 56 -4.86 4.02 -8.06
C TYR A 56 -5.83 5.13 -7.69
N SER A 57 -6.19 5.99 -8.64
CA SER A 57 -7.16 7.06 -8.43
C SER A 57 -8.52 6.51 -8.00
N GLY A 58 -9.01 5.44 -8.64
CA GLY A 58 -10.24 4.77 -8.23
C GLY A 58 -10.17 4.19 -6.82
N SER A 59 -9.05 3.58 -6.46
CA SER A 59 -8.83 3.00 -5.13
C SER A 59 -8.72 4.04 -4.01
N ILE A 60 -8.10 5.19 -4.33
CA ILE A 60 -8.04 6.33 -3.41
C ILE A 60 -9.45 6.89 -3.22
N ALA A 61 -10.17 7.15 -4.30
CA ALA A 61 -11.53 7.69 -4.23
C ALA A 61 -12.49 6.79 -3.44
N SER A 62 -12.40 5.47 -3.59
CA SER A 62 -13.28 4.53 -2.87
C SER A 62 -13.01 4.44 -1.37
N ASN A 63 -11.78 4.72 -0.94
CA ASN A 63 -11.37 4.57 0.46
C ASN A 63 -11.20 5.90 1.20
N ALA A 64 -11.10 7.04 0.49
CA ALA A 64 -10.92 8.36 1.07
C ALA A 64 -11.93 8.70 2.18
N PRO A 65 -13.23 8.33 2.11
CA PRO A 65 -14.17 8.60 3.20
C PRO A 65 -13.78 7.97 4.55
N PHE A 66 -12.98 6.90 4.55
CA PHE A 66 -12.54 6.23 5.77
C PHE A 66 -11.28 6.86 6.39
N PHE A 67 -10.65 7.78 5.68
CA PHE A 67 -9.46 8.51 6.13
C PHE A 67 -9.72 10.02 6.06
N PRO A 68 -10.62 10.56 6.90
CA PRO A 68 -10.86 11.99 6.91
C PRO A 68 -9.56 12.72 7.27
N VAL A 69 -9.33 13.87 6.64
CA VAL A 69 -8.15 14.71 6.86
C VAL A 69 -8.59 16.14 7.09
N ARG A 70 -7.69 16.95 7.64
CA ARG A 70 -7.90 18.40 7.74
C ARG A 70 -8.18 19.02 6.36
N PRO A 71 -9.03 20.06 6.29
CA PRO A 71 -9.18 20.84 5.06
C PRO A 71 -7.83 21.32 4.53
N GLY A 72 -7.59 21.14 3.23
CA GLY A 72 -6.33 21.53 2.57
C GLY A 72 -5.17 20.55 2.76
N MET A 73 -5.38 19.41 3.41
CA MET A 73 -4.42 18.30 3.49
C MET A 73 -4.93 17.07 2.73
N ASN A 74 -4.04 16.11 2.46
CA ASN A 74 -4.33 14.90 1.70
C ASN A 74 -3.91 13.64 2.46
N ALA A 75 -4.47 12.50 2.08
CA ALA A 75 -4.10 11.17 2.60
C ALA A 75 -3.89 10.14 1.48
N ASP A 76 -3.57 10.57 0.27
CA ASP A 76 -3.60 9.68 -0.91
C ASP A 76 -2.66 8.48 -0.78
N ALA A 77 -1.44 8.67 -0.27
CA ALA A 77 -0.49 7.56 -0.09
C ALA A 77 -0.96 6.60 1.01
N LEU A 78 -1.47 7.14 2.11
CA LEU A 78 -2.09 6.39 3.20
C LEU A 78 -3.30 5.58 2.71
N VAL A 79 -4.19 6.20 1.95
CA VAL A 79 -5.41 5.57 1.43
C VAL A 79 -5.08 4.49 0.40
N LEU A 80 -4.11 4.76 -0.49
CA LEU A 80 -3.68 3.81 -1.51
C LEU A 80 -3.20 2.49 -0.89
N GLY A 81 -2.57 2.55 0.28
CA GLY A 81 -2.09 1.38 1.03
C GLY A 81 -3.16 0.36 1.42
N VAL A 82 -4.46 0.70 1.36
CA VAL A 82 -5.56 -0.27 1.49
C VAL A 82 -5.54 -1.28 0.35
N SER A 83 -5.31 -0.83 -0.87
CA SER A 83 -5.45 -1.64 -2.10
C SER A 83 -4.11 -2.07 -2.69
N GLN A 84 -3.07 -1.26 -2.48
CA GLN A 84 -1.71 -1.47 -2.99
C GLN A 84 -0.72 -1.24 -1.84
N PRO A 85 -0.62 -2.15 -0.86
CA PRO A 85 0.30 -2.01 0.27
C PRO A 85 1.78 -2.06 -0.13
N ASP A 86 2.10 -2.49 -1.36
CA ASP A 86 3.41 -2.45 -2.00
C ASP A 86 3.66 -1.16 -2.81
N ALA A 87 2.67 -0.29 -2.97
CA ALA A 87 2.86 0.96 -3.69
C ALA A 87 3.89 1.84 -2.96
N VAL A 88 4.95 2.20 -3.68
CA VAL A 88 6.03 3.05 -3.16
C VAL A 88 5.86 4.47 -3.66
N SER A 89 5.80 5.42 -2.73
CA SER A 89 5.81 6.86 -2.99
C SER A 89 6.91 7.53 -2.16
N SER A 90 6.68 7.75 -0.86
CA SER A 90 7.66 8.29 0.08
C SER A 90 8.89 7.41 0.22
N SER A 91 8.74 6.09 0.10
CA SER A 91 9.83 5.12 0.28
C SER A 91 10.60 4.76 -0.99
N LYS A 92 10.22 5.31 -2.15
CA LYS A 92 10.77 4.91 -3.46
C LYS A 92 12.30 5.08 -3.52
N GLY A 93 12.99 4.00 -3.85
CA GLY A 93 14.45 3.99 -4.05
C GLY A 93 15.28 4.15 -2.77
N LYS A 94 14.67 4.02 -1.59
CA LYS A 94 15.32 4.22 -0.29
C LYS A 94 15.56 2.90 0.45
N THR A 95 16.68 2.79 1.15
CA THR A 95 16.90 1.78 2.21
C THR A 95 15.95 2.03 3.39
N PHE A 96 15.72 1.03 4.24
CA PHE A 96 14.77 1.19 5.34
C PHE A 96 15.15 2.32 6.34
N PRO A 97 16.43 2.51 6.72
CA PRO A 97 16.84 3.67 7.52
C PRO A 97 16.57 5.01 6.81
N GLU A 98 16.82 5.10 5.50
CA GLU A 98 16.51 6.32 4.73
C GLU A 98 15.01 6.58 4.63
N VAL A 99 14.18 5.52 4.60
CA VAL A 99 12.73 5.64 4.69
C VAL A 99 12.30 6.27 6.02
N ALA A 100 12.92 5.86 7.14
CA ALA A 100 12.63 6.42 8.45
C ALA A 100 12.98 7.91 8.51
N THR A 101 14.17 8.30 8.04
CA THR A 101 14.58 9.71 7.99
C THR A 101 13.67 10.55 7.09
N ASP A 102 13.27 10.04 5.92
CA ASP A 102 12.33 10.74 5.02
C ASP A 102 10.94 10.87 5.66
N ALA A 103 10.46 9.84 6.35
CA ALA A 103 9.17 9.86 7.06
C ALA A 103 9.17 10.89 8.19
N ARG A 104 10.22 10.93 9.03
CA ARG A 104 10.38 11.96 10.08
C ARG A 104 10.31 13.36 9.50
N LYS A 105 11.07 13.62 8.42
CA LYS A 105 11.06 14.92 7.74
C LYS A 105 9.65 15.31 7.27
N ARG A 106 8.93 14.40 6.60
CA ARG A 106 7.56 14.66 6.13
C ARG A 106 6.60 14.94 7.27
N MET A 107 6.71 14.19 8.37
CA MET A 107 5.90 14.41 9.57
C MET A 107 6.20 15.77 10.20
N ASP A 108 7.47 16.18 10.27
CA ASP A 108 7.87 17.52 10.74
C ASP A 108 7.28 18.63 9.85
N ASP A 109 7.33 18.46 8.53
CA ASP A 109 6.74 19.40 7.58
C ASP A 109 5.21 19.52 7.80
N LYS A 110 4.52 18.40 8.04
CA LYS A 110 3.07 18.40 8.36
C LYS A 110 2.77 19.02 9.72
N TYR A 111 3.58 18.76 10.75
CA TYR A 111 3.44 19.43 12.03
C TYR A 111 3.60 20.95 11.90
N ALA A 112 4.59 21.41 11.13
CA ALA A 112 4.77 22.83 10.85
C ALA A 112 3.55 23.41 10.12
N GLN A 113 3.04 22.72 9.10
CA GLN A 113 1.83 23.14 8.38
C GLN A 113 0.61 23.25 9.31
N MET A 114 0.38 22.25 10.17
CA MET A 114 -0.71 22.26 11.15
C MET A 114 -0.55 23.36 12.21
N LYS A 115 0.68 23.69 12.60
CA LYS A 115 0.97 24.79 13.53
C LYS A 115 0.63 26.16 12.95
N THR A 116 0.74 26.33 11.63
CA THR A 116 0.37 27.57 10.93
C THR A 116 -1.11 27.70 10.58
N GLY A 117 -1.88 26.60 10.66
CA GLY A 117 -3.29 26.58 10.32
C GLY A 117 -4.21 27.04 11.46
N ASP A 118 -5.52 27.01 11.21
CA ASP A 118 -6.55 27.55 12.12
C ASP A 118 -6.63 26.85 13.48
N LYS A 119 -6.11 25.62 13.59
CA LYS A 119 -6.15 24.81 14.81
C LYS A 119 -4.80 24.11 15.03
N PRO A 120 -4.25 24.09 16.25
CA PRO A 120 -3.07 23.28 16.53
C PRO A 120 -3.36 21.78 16.42
N TYR A 121 -2.31 20.95 16.32
CA TYR A 121 -2.42 19.49 16.38
C TYR A 121 -2.99 19.06 17.74
N SER A 122 -4.06 18.27 17.72
CA SER A 122 -4.75 17.73 18.90
C SER A 122 -4.67 16.20 18.98
N GLY A 123 -4.18 15.53 17.92
CA GLY A 123 -4.17 14.07 17.83
C GLY A 123 -5.52 13.46 17.45
N SER A 124 -6.45 14.25 16.88
CA SER A 124 -7.70 13.73 16.32
C SER A 124 -7.46 12.71 15.19
N VAL A 125 -8.52 12.06 14.71
CA VAL A 125 -8.42 11.15 13.55
C VAL A 125 -7.92 11.91 12.32
N GLU A 126 -8.48 13.10 12.05
CA GLU A 126 -8.10 13.96 10.93
C GLU A 126 -6.64 14.41 11.01
N ASP A 127 -6.18 14.70 12.22
CA ASP A 127 -4.80 15.12 12.48
C ASP A 127 -3.82 14.00 12.21
N ARG A 128 -4.11 12.80 12.71
CA ARG A 128 -3.26 11.61 12.51
C ARG A 128 -3.21 11.20 11.05
N ASN A 129 -4.37 11.20 10.38
CA ASN A 129 -4.47 10.92 8.95
C ASN A 129 -3.72 11.97 8.12
N ALA A 130 -3.81 13.26 8.48
CA ALA A 130 -3.13 14.32 7.75
C ALA A 130 -1.61 14.32 7.99
N LEU A 131 -1.18 14.02 9.22
CA LEU A 131 0.23 13.88 9.60
C LEU A 131 0.92 12.77 8.79
N MET A 132 0.23 11.64 8.61
CA MET A 132 0.78 10.45 7.97
C MET A 132 0.27 10.23 6.55
N GLY A 133 -0.52 11.18 6.02
CA GLY A 133 -1.25 11.02 4.77
C GLY A 133 -0.38 10.85 3.52
N ASP A 134 0.84 11.40 3.58
CA ASP A 134 1.86 11.31 2.53
C ASP A 134 2.82 10.13 2.72
N LEU A 135 2.64 9.33 3.77
CA LEU A 135 3.46 8.15 4.03
C LEU A 135 2.84 6.93 3.34
N ASP A 136 3.60 6.30 2.44
CA ASP A 136 3.25 4.95 1.99
C ASP A 136 3.36 3.93 3.13
N ARG A 137 2.84 2.72 2.92
CA ARG A 137 2.82 1.68 3.97
C ARG A 137 4.21 1.32 4.49
N ARG A 138 5.24 1.39 3.65
CA ARG A 138 6.62 1.11 4.07
C ARG A 138 7.16 2.20 4.99
N SER A 139 6.85 3.47 4.68
CA SER A 139 7.11 4.59 5.58
C SER A 139 6.33 4.47 6.88
N LEU A 140 5.04 4.09 6.85
CA LEU A 140 4.27 3.82 8.07
C LEU A 140 4.90 2.71 8.91
N ASN A 141 5.41 1.64 8.27
CA ASN A 141 6.09 0.57 8.99
C ASN A 141 7.35 1.08 9.70
N ALA A 142 8.17 1.91 9.04
CA ALA A 142 9.34 2.54 9.66
C ALA A 142 8.97 3.37 10.90
N VAL A 143 7.86 4.12 10.83
CA VAL A 143 7.33 4.86 11.99
C VAL A 143 6.88 3.88 13.07
N ALA A 144 6.08 2.87 12.72
CA ALA A 144 5.49 1.90 13.63
C ALA A 144 6.52 1.06 14.38
N THR A 145 7.63 0.69 13.74
CA THR A 145 8.74 -0.07 14.34
C THR A 145 9.78 0.81 15.02
N ASN A 146 9.58 2.14 15.00
CA ASN A 146 10.54 3.12 15.48
C ASN A 146 11.93 2.96 14.86
N GLU A 147 11.98 2.75 13.54
CA GLU A 147 13.25 2.57 12.83
C GLU A 147 14.18 3.77 13.08
N GLY A 148 15.38 3.48 13.58
CA GLY A 148 16.36 4.51 13.96
C GLY A 148 16.02 5.34 15.21
N GLY A 149 14.95 5.02 15.96
CA GLY A 149 14.64 5.65 17.25
C GLY A 149 14.11 7.10 17.17
N GLN A 150 13.58 7.51 16.01
CA GLN A 150 13.23 8.92 15.72
C GLN A 150 11.75 9.27 15.97
N PHE A 151 10.93 8.30 16.38
CA PHE A 151 9.49 8.45 16.51
C PHE A 151 9.03 8.26 17.96
N SER A 152 8.15 9.14 18.40
CA SER A 152 7.49 9.06 19.70
C SER A 152 6.56 7.84 19.79
N LYS A 153 6.20 7.47 21.02
CA LYS A 153 5.25 6.36 21.28
C LYS A 153 3.91 6.59 20.59
N ASP A 154 3.40 7.82 20.64
CA ASP A 154 2.10 8.18 20.05
C ASP A 154 2.13 8.11 18.52
N GLU A 155 3.23 8.54 17.90
CA GLU A 155 3.45 8.39 16.45
C GLU A 155 3.52 6.92 16.04
N GLN A 156 4.24 6.09 16.80
CA GLN A 156 4.30 4.64 16.55
C GLN A 156 2.91 4.00 16.64
N ASP A 157 2.14 4.33 17.69
CA ASP A 157 0.82 3.76 17.91
C ASP A 157 -0.19 4.23 16.85
N ALA A 158 -0.13 5.49 16.44
CA ALA A 158 -0.91 6.01 15.33
C ALA A 158 -0.56 5.31 14.00
N ALA A 159 0.72 5.11 13.70
CA ALA A 159 1.14 4.40 12.48
C ALA A 159 0.65 2.94 12.48
N LYS A 160 0.76 2.24 13.61
CA LYS A 160 0.21 0.88 13.77
C LYS A 160 -1.30 0.84 13.54
N ALA A 161 -2.04 1.78 14.13
CA ALA A 161 -3.49 1.87 13.96
C ALA A 161 -3.88 2.11 12.49
N LEU A 162 -3.16 2.97 11.77
CA LEU A 162 -3.39 3.21 10.34
C LEU A 162 -3.06 1.98 9.48
N MET A 163 -1.96 1.28 9.77
CA MET A 163 -1.61 0.05 9.08
C MET A 163 -2.65 -1.06 9.31
N GLN A 164 -3.24 -1.14 10.50
CA GLN A 164 -4.35 -2.05 10.81
C GLN A 164 -5.63 -1.63 10.10
N GLN A 165 -5.96 -0.34 10.08
CA GLN A 165 -7.10 0.19 9.34
C GLN A 165 -7.02 -0.16 7.84
N GLN A 166 -5.84 -0.02 7.23
CA GLN A 166 -5.59 -0.46 5.86
C GLN A 166 -5.89 -1.95 5.67
N ALA A 167 -5.39 -2.81 6.57
CA ALA A 167 -5.61 -4.26 6.50
C ALA A 167 -7.09 -4.65 6.68
N ARG A 168 -7.81 -3.96 7.58
CA ARG A 168 -9.26 -4.16 7.80
C ARG A 168 -10.04 -3.84 6.54
N LEU A 169 -9.86 -2.64 5.98
CA LEU A 169 -10.56 -2.23 4.78
C LEU A 169 -10.23 -3.16 3.60
N ALA A 170 -8.98 -3.58 3.45
CA ALA A 170 -8.54 -4.51 2.41
C ALA A 170 -9.19 -5.90 2.51
N SER A 171 -9.42 -6.38 3.73
CA SER A 171 -10.08 -7.66 4.01
C SER A 171 -11.59 -7.55 4.16
N GLY A 172 -12.15 -6.36 3.87
CA GLY A 172 -13.59 -6.10 3.87
C GLY A 172 -14.19 -5.86 5.24
N TYR A 173 -13.39 -5.53 6.24
CA TYR A 173 -13.90 -5.11 7.55
C TYR A 173 -13.94 -3.60 7.62
N TYR A 174 -15.07 -3.08 8.08
CA TYR A 174 -15.19 -1.65 8.31
C TYR A 174 -14.13 -1.15 9.30
N SER A 175 -13.47 -0.05 8.93
CA SER A 175 -12.56 0.70 9.79
C SER A 175 -12.49 2.14 9.29
N GLY A 176 -13.07 3.05 10.06
CA GLY A 176 -13.22 4.46 9.71
C GLY A 176 -14.13 5.20 10.70
N PRO A 177 -14.47 6.46 10.43
CA PRO A 177 -15.31 7.29 11.31
C PRO A 177 -16.72 6.74 11.49
N ASP A 178 -17.34 6.86 12.66
CA ASP A 178 -18.68 6.27 12.88
C ASP A 178 -19.73 6.78 11.89
N GLU A 179 -19.60 8.02 11.41
CA GLU A 179 -20.53 8.61 10.44
C GLU A 179 -20.53 7.88 9.09
N GLN A 180 -19.43 7.21 8.73
CA GLN A 180 -19.33 6.47 7.47
C GLN A 180 -19.78 5.01 7.59
N LYS A 181 -20.00 4.52 8.81
CA LYS A 181 -20.34 3.11 9.05
C LYS A 181 -21.64 2.69 8.37
N ASN A 182 -22.66 3.53 8.40
CA ASN A 182 -23.95 3.26 7.77
C ASN A 182 -23.90 3.32 6.23
N ASN A 183 -22.92 4.05 5.68
CA ASN A 183 -22.74 4.20 4.23
C ASN A 183 -21.80 3.15 3.65
N TRP A 184 -21.07 2.44 4.51
CA TRP A 184 -20.14 1.41 4.09
C TRP A 184 -20.89 0.17 3.59
N LYS A 185 -20.50 -0.31 2.42
CA LYS A 185 -21.00 -1.54 1.82
C LYS A 185 -19.90 -2.58 1.88
N ASP A 186 -20.22 -3.74 2.46
CA ASP A 186 -19.31 -4.87 2.49
C ASP A 186 -19.00 -5.34 1.06
N PRO A 187 -17.74 -5.22 0.59
CA PRO A 187 -17.37 -5.64 -0.77
C PRO A 187 -17.47 -7.16 -0.97
N PHE A 188 -17.51 -7.94 0.10
CA PHE A 188 -17.60 -9.39 0.05
C PHE A 188 -18.99 -9.92 0.44
N ALA A 189 -19.97 -9.06 0.76
CA ALA A 189 -21.33 -9.48 1.11
C ALA A 189 -21.38 -10.63 2.15
N ASN A 190 -20.58 -10.51 3.21
CA ASN A 190 -20.35 -11.51 4.25
C ASN A 190 -19.71 -12.83 3.79
N ASP A 191 -19.12 -12.92 2.60
CA ASP A 191 -18.38 -14.10 2.12
C ASP A 191 -17.04 -14.26 2.88
N PRO A 192 -16.93 -15.25 3.80
CA PRO A 192 -15.71 -15.44 4.59
C PRO A 192 -14.53 -15.94 3.76
N ILE A 193 -14.79 -16.67 2.67
CA ILE A 193 -13.73 -17.16 1.77
C ILE A 193 -13.17 -16.01 0.94
N GLY A 194 -14.05 -15.14 0.42
CA GLY A 194 -13.67 -13.90 -0.27
C GLY A 194 -12.79 -13.01 0.61
N ARG A 195 -13.18 -12.81 1.87
CA ARG A 195 -12.41 -12.05 2.87
C ARG A 195 -11.05 -12.68 3.15
N ALA A 196 -10.99 -13.99 3.34
CA ALA A 196 -9.74 -14.71 3.56
C ALA A 196 -8.79 -14.61 2.36
N LYS A 197 -9.30 -14.71 1.13
CA LYS A 197 -8.52 -14.49 -0.10
C LYS A 197 -8.00 -13.05 -0.20
N ALA A 198 -8.83 -12.06 0.15
CA ALA A 198 -8.44 -10.66 0.14
C ALA A 198 -7.36 -10.37 1.20
N ALA A 199 -7.51 -10.89 2.42
CA ALA A 199 -6.51 -10.80 3.48
C ALA A 199 -5.18 -11.47 3.07
N LEU A 200 -5.24 -12.65 2.45
CA LEU A 200 -4.04 -13.33 1.95
C LEU A 200 -3.36 -12.51 0.85
N ASN A 201 -4.13 -11.95 -0.10
CA ASN A 201 -3.60 -11.08 -1.15
C ASN A 201 -2.92 -9.83 -0.56
N PHE A 202 -3.52 -9.24 0.47
CA PHE A 202 -2.95 -8.10 1.18
C PHE A 202 -1.60 -8.46 1.82
N LEU A 203 -1.52 -9.57 2.57
CA LEU A 203 -0.27 -10.07 3.16
C LEU A 203 0.81 -10.34 2.09
N GLN A 204 0.44 -10.91 0.96
CA GLN A 204 1.35 -11.20 -0.15
C GLN A 204 1.90 -9.93 -0.81
N LYS A 205 1.21 -8.80 -0.68
CA LYS A 205 1.66 -7.48 -1.18
C LYS A 205 2.26 -6.59 -0.11
N MET A 206 2.33 -7.02 1.15
CA MET A 206 3.02 -6.24 2.19
C MET A 206 4.49 -5.97 1.84
N THR A 207 5.07 -4.99 2.52
CA THR A 207 6.43 -4.55 2.30
C THR A 207 7.45 -5.63 2.71
N PRO A 208 8.69 -5.61 2.16
CA PRO A 208 9.71 -6.60 2.52
C PRO A 208 9.99 -6.66 4.02
N GLU A 209 9.99 -5.52 4.70
CA GLU A 209 10.24 -5.43 6.14
C GLU A 209 9.10 -6.08 6.95
N GLU A 210 7.84 -5.89 6.55
CA GLU A 210 6.70 -6.57 7.18
C GLU A 210 6.74 -8.09 6.95
N LYS A 211 7.10 -8.52 5.74
CA LYS A 211 7.19 -9.93 5.35
C LYS A 211 8.31 -10.68 6.09
N ASN A 212 9.32 -9.97 6.58
CA ASN A 212 10.40 -10.56 7.35
C ASN A 212 10.07 -10.77 8.84
N THR A 213 8.80 -10.62 9.23
CA THR A 213 8.37 -10.80 10.62
C THR A 213 7.77 -12.20 10.86
N PRO A 214 7.98 -12.80 12.05
CA PRO A 214 7.31 -14.06 12.42
C PRO A 214 5.79 -13.94 12.40
N GLN A 215 5.27 -12.76 12.74
CA GLN A 215 3.84 -12.46 12.73
C GLN A 215 3.28 -12.62 11.32
N TRP A 216 3.88 -11.97 10.32
CA TRP A 216 3.45 -12.12 8.92
C TRP A 216 3.47 -13.59 8.47
N LEU A 217 4.53 -14.33 8.79
CA LEU A 217 4.65 -15.74 8.39
C LEU A 217 3.50 -16.59 8.96
N SER A 218 3.22 -16.42 10.26
CA SER A 218 2.12 -17.12 10.94
C SER A 218 0.77 -16.78 10.30
N GLN A 219 0.52 -15.49 10.06
CA GLN A 219 -0.71 -15.01 9.44
C GLN A 219 -0.90 -15.56 8.01
N HIS A 220 0.16 -15.49 7.20
CA HIS A 220 0.15 -15.96 5.82
C HIS A 220 -0.08 -17.46 5.74
N MET A 221 0.67 -18.26 6.52
CA MET A 221 0.55 -19.71 6.54
C MET A 221 -0.83 -20.17 7.02
N THR A 222 -1.39 -19.50 8.03
CA THR A 222 -2.71 -19.84 8.56
C THR A 222 -3.81 -19.65 7.50
N LEU A 223 -3.81 -18.51 6.80
CA LEU A 223 -4.78 -18.27 5.73
C LEU A 223 -4.58 -19.19 4.53
N GLN A 224 -3.32 -19.41 4.12
CA GLN A 224 -3.00 -20.30 3.01
C GLN A 224 -3.48 -21.73 3.30
N ASN A 225 -3.14 -22.26 4.49
CA ASN A 225 -3.55 -23.60 4.90
C ASN A 225 -5.07 -23.74 5.00
N ALA A 226 -5.76 -22.74 5.56
CA ALA A 226 -7.21 -22.76 5.65
C ALA A 226 -7.85 -22.81 4.24
N LEU A 227 -7.40 -21.95 3.32
CA LEU A 227 -7.89 -21.92 1.94
C LEU A 227 -7.58 -23.23 1.19
N ASP A 228 -6.40 -23.82 1.39
CA ASP A 228 -6.02 -25.10 0.79
C ASP A 228 -6.86 -26.27 1.33
N GLN A 229 -7.13 -26.29 2.64
CA GLN A 229 -8.02 -27.27 3.24
C GLN A 229 -9.45 -27.15 2.69
N TYR A 230 -9.96 -25.93 2.52
CA TYR A 230 -11.25 -25.70 1.90
C TYR A 230 -11.29 -26.18 0.44
N ALA A 231 -10.24 -25.91 -0.33
CA ALA A 231 -10.14 -26.36 -1.72
C ALA A 231 -10.08 -27.90 -1.84
N LYS A 232 -9.42 -28.58 -0.89
CA LYS A 232 -9.28 -30.04 -0.83
C LYS A 232 -10.50 -30.76 -0.22
N GLY A 233 -11.29 -30.08 0.61
CA GLY A 233 -12.41 -30.63 1.40
C GLY A 233 -13.81 -30.44 0.80
N SER A 234 -13.93 -30.15 -0.50
CA SER A 234 -15.20 -29.93 -1.21
C SER A 234 -16.09 -31.18 -1.38
N SER A 235 -15.90 -32.24 -0.57
CA SER A 235 -16.71 -33.47 -0.60
C SER A 235 -17.24 -33.94 0.75
N SER A 236 -17.40 -33.09 1.76
CA SER A 236 -18.19 -33.47 2.94
C SER A 236 -19.00 -32.33 3.55
N GLU A 237 -20.22 -32.70 3.93
CA GLU A 237 -21.32 -31.92 4.48
C GLU A 237 -20.97 -31.30 5.83
N SER A 238 -21.07 -29.97 5.90
CA SER A 238 -21.75 -29.23 6.98
C SER A 238 -21.60 -27.74 6.68
N ALA A 239 -22.64 -27.14 6.11
CA ALA A 239 -22.67 -25.73 5.73
C ALA A 239 -22.46 -24.78 6.93
N ASP A 240 -22.72 -25.24 8.15
CA ASP A 240 -22.65 -24.41 9.37
C ASP A 240 -21.26 -24.23 9.98
N LYS A 241 -20.25 -25.05 9.60
CA LYS A 241 -18.86 -24.89 10.06
C LYS A 241 -17.96 -24.15 9.05
N LYS A 242 -18.45 -23.93 7.82
CA LYS A 242 -17.67 -23.40 6.69
C LYS A 242 -17.46 -21.88 6.74
N THR A 243 -18.28 -21.17 7.53
CA THR A 243 -18.24 -19.70 7.61
C THR A 243 -17.44 -19.20 8.82
N GLY A 244 -17.57 -19.86 9.98
CA GLY A 244 -16.98 -19.39 11.23
C GLY A 244 -15.45 -19.39 11.27
N HIS A 245 -14.79 -20.41 10.73
CA HIS A 245 -13.33 -20.50 10.81
C HIS A 245 -12.64 -19.39 10.01
N PHE A 246 -13.10 -19.13 8.77
CA PHE A 246 -12.53 -18.08 7.92
C PHE A 246 -12.88 -16.67 8.38
N HIS A 247 -14.11 -16.48 8.87
CA HIS A 247 -14.55 -15.21 9.44
C HIS A 247 -13.65 -14.81 10.62
N ASN A 248 -13.46 -15.74 11.57
CA ASN A 248 -12.61 -15.50 12.74
C ASN A 248 -11.13 -15.27 12.37
N LEU A 249 -10.60 -16.00 11.38
CA LEU A 249 -9.19 -15.86 10.99
C LEU A 249 -8.91 -14.51 10.33
N ALA A 250 -9.77 -14.08 9.39
CA ALA A 250 -9.61 -12.79 8.73
C ALA A 250 -9.80 -11.62 9.72
N GLU A 251 -10.73 -11.76 10.68
CA GLU A 251 -10.96 -10.80 11.76
C GLU A 251 -9.75 -10.66 12.69
N ILE A 252 -9.27 -11.78 13.24
CA ILE A 252 -8.11 -11.77 14.15
C ILE A 252 -6.87 -11.21 13.43
N LEU A 253 -6.67 -11.51 12.14
CA LEU A 253 -5.58 -10.94 11.35
C LEU A 253 -5.70 -9.44 11.14
N ALA A 254 -6.91 -8.96 10.90
CA ALA A 254 -7.20 -7.55 10.72
C ALA A 254 -7.21 -6.78 12.06
N GLY A 255 -6.86 -7.44 13.18
CA GLY A 255 -6.81 -6.83 14.50
C GLY A 255 -8.18 -6.59 15.12
N VAL A 256 -9.18 -7.42 14.78
CA VAL A 256 -10.49 -7.42 15.44
C VAL A 256 -10.39 -8.29 16.70
N GLU A 257 -10.63 -7.71 17.87
CA GLU A 257 -10.86 -8.47 19.10
C GLU A 257 -12.19 -9.21 18.98
N THR A 258 -12.12 -10.53 18.78
CA THR A 258 -13.29 -11.41 18.71
C THR A 258 -13.71 -11.85 20.11
N ASP A 259 -14.30 -10.95 20.90
CA ASP A 259 -15.08 -11.39 22.06
C ASP A 259 -16.45 -11.82 21.54
N GLY A 260 -16.62 -13.13 21.36
CA GLY A 260 -17.83 -13.79 20.87
C GLY A 260 -19.04 -13.70 21.82
N ALA A 261 -19.10 -12.70 22.68
CA ALA A 261 -20.27 -12.36 23.47
C ALA A 261 -20.64 -10.91 23.18
N ALA A 262 -21.90 -10.66 22.85
CA ALA A 262 -22.45 -9.32 22.75
C ALA A 262 -22.17 -8.55 24.05
N SER A 263 -21.07 -7.78 24.08
CA SER A 263 -20.77 -6.86 25.17
C SER A 263 -20.79 -5.45 24.63
N LYS A 264 -21.66 -4.66 25.24
CA LYS A 264 -21.85 -3.25 24.95
C LYS A 264 -20.57 -2.51 25.35
N ASN A 265 -20.21 -1.55 24.51
CA ASN A 265 -19.30 -0.42 24.73
C ASN A 265 -17.84 -0.61 24.26
N PRO A 266 -17.49 -0.16 23.03
CA PRO A 266 -16.13 -0.17 22.51
C PRO A 266 -15.39 1.10 22.94
N GLN A 267 -15.15 1.24 24.24
CA GLN A 267 -14.30 2.30 24.75
C GLN A 267 -13.09 1.69 25.43
N ASN A 268 -11.99 1.70 24.67
CA ASN A 268 -10.64 1.87 25.18
C ASN A 268 -10.16 0.78 26.15
N GLU A 269 -9.72 -0.39 25.64
CA GLU A 269 -8.86 -1.26 26.43
C GLU A 269 -7.93 -2.15 25.57
N GLN A 270 -6.62 -1.89 25.75
CA GLN A 270 -5.50 -2.83 25.71
C GLN A 270 -4.97 -3.41 24.37
N ILE A 271 -4.35 -2.52 23.59
CA ILE A 271 -3.52 -2.79 22.40
C ILE A 271 -2.15 -3.45 22.73
N ALA A 272 -1.95 -4.00 23.93
CA ALA A 272 -0.62 -4.45 24.38
C ALA A 272 -0.35 -5.98 24.29
N ASN A 273 -1.33 -6.82 23.92
CA ASN A 273 -1.18 -8.28 24.07
C ASN A 273 -1.61 -9.15 22.87
N ALA A 274 -1.84 -8.57 21.69
CA ALA A 274 -2.31 -9.32 20.51
C ALA A 274 -1.36 -10.44 20.04
N GLY A 275 -0.05 -10.33 20.34
CA GLY A 275 0.93 -11.35 19.95
C GLY A 275 0.80 -12.67 20.71
N ASN A 276 0.47 -12.63 22.01
CA ASN A 276 0.36 -13.84 22.82
C ASN A 276 -1.01 -14.51 22.68
N SER A 277 -2.08 -13.72 22.57
CA SER A 277 -3.44 -14.26 22.40
C SER A 277 -3.64 -14.98 21.07
N MET A 278 -2.90 -14.59 20.02
CA MET A 278 -2.96 -15.24 18.72
C MET A 278 -2.39 -16.66 18.75
N MET A 279 -1.23 -16.88 19.39
CA MET A 279 -0.64 -18.21 19.46
C MET A 279 -1.44 -19.16 20.34
N ASP A 280 -2.03 -18.67 21.44
CA ASP A 280 -2.91 -19.49 22.28
C ASP A 280 -4.22 -19.86 21.55
N ARG A 281 -4.76 -18.95 20.73
CA ARG A 281 -5.94 -19.23 19.89
C ARG A 281 -5.63 -20.19 18.73
N ILE A 282 -4.48 -20.05 18.07
CA ILE A 282 -4.01 -21.01 17.05
C ILE A 282 -3.81 -22.39 17.68
N LYS A 283 -3.23 -22.47 18.89
CA LYS A 283 -3.01 -23.73 19.59
C LYS A 283 -4.31 -24.41 20.02
N ALA A 284 -5.35 -23.63 20.34
CA ALA A 284 -6.70 -24.13 20.60
C ALA A 284 -7.45 -24.61 19.34
N LEU A 285 -7.02 -24.17 18.14
CA LEU A 285 -7.61 -24.54 16.85
C LEU A 285 -6.88 -25.71 16.15
N MET A 286 -5.75 -26.15 16.69
CA MET A 286 -5.07 -27.37 16.22
C MET A 286 -5.64 -28.60 16.92
N PRO A 287 -5.96 -29.70 16.20
CA PRO A 287 -6.37 -30.95 16.84
C PRO A 287 -5.22 -31.50 17.71
N SER A 288 -5.54 -31.94 18.92
CA SER A 288 -4.55 -32.45 19.88
C SER A 288 -3.79 -33.65 19.29
N PRO A 289 -2.45 -33.73 19.49
CA PRO A 289 -1.71 -34.93 19.14
C PRO A 289 -2.19 -36.07 20.05
N THR A 290 -2.32 -37.24 19.43
CA THR A 290 -2.80 -38.50 20.02
C THR A 290 -1.85 -39.05 21.07
#